data_AF-A0A514MAA1-F1
#
_entry.id   AF-A0A514MAA1-F1
#
_cell.length_a   1.000
_cell.length_b   1.000
_cell.length_c   1.000
_cell.angle_alpha   90.00
_cell.angle_beta   90.00
_cell.angle_gamma   90.00
#
_symmetry.space_group_name_H-M   'P 1'
#
loop_
_entity.id
_entity.type
_entity.pdbx_description
1 polymer ?
#
loop_
_entity_poly.entity_id
_entity_poly.type
_entity_poly.pdbx_seq_one_letter_code
_entity_poly.pdbx_strand_id
1 'polypeptide(L)' 'TCSDDHTLKIWDTCADLSQPKTGGHESWRHLSTLTGYHGRTIFSAHWSRENIITSGAG' A
#
# COMPACT_ATOMS: atom_id res chain seq x y z
N THR A 1 -2.50 -0.58 -2.36
CA THR A 1 -3.36 -0.69 -3.56
C THR A 1 -2.57 -1.33 -4.70
N CYS A 2 -3.24 -1.96 -5.65
CA CYS A 2 -2.66 -2.49 -6.90
C CYS A 2 -3.30 -1.81 -8.12
N SER A 3 -2.62 -1.86 -9.27
CA SER A 3 -3.01 -1.11 -10.46
C SER A 3 -2.59 -1.80 -11.77
N ASP A 4 -3.14 -1.32 -12.89
CA ASP A 4 -2.77 -1.71 -14.25
C ASP A 4 -1.46 -1.06 -14.74
N ASP A 5 -0.96 -0.05 -14.04
CA ASP A 5 0.36 0.59 -14.27
C ASP A 5 1.56 -0.26 -13.80
N HIS A 6 1.31 -1.52 -13.43
CA HIS A 6 2.28 -2.49 -12.94
C HIS A 6 2.90 -2.13 -11.57
N THR A 7 2.24 -1.28 -10.77
CA THR A 7 2.73 -0.87 -9.45
C THR A 7 1.84 -1.31 -8.28
N LEU A 8 2.48 -1.49 -7.14
CA LEU A 8 1.83 -1.55 -5.83
C LEU A 8 2.16 -0.29 -5.04
N LYS A 9 1.15 0.36 -4.45
CA LYS A 9 1.34 1.54 -3.60
C LYS A 9 1.00 1.23 -2.14
N ILE A 10 1.89 1.65 -1.25
CA ILE A 10 1.75 1.54 0.20
C ILE A 10 1.31 2.88 0.76
N TRP A 11 0.32 2.84 1.65
CA TRP A 11 -0.31 4.01 2.24
C TRP A 11 -0.43 3.80 3.75
N ASP A 12 -0.38 4.90 4.49
CA ASP A 12 -0.53 4.91 5.94
C ASP A 12 -1.36 6.12 6.35
N THR A 13 -2.10 6.00 7.45
CA THR A 13 -2.91 7.05 8.04
C THR A 13 -2.18 7.78 9.16
N CYS A 14 -1.06 7.21 9.66
CA CYS A 14 -0.29 7.75 10.77
C CYS A 14 1.14 8.12 10.32
N ALA A 15 1.26 9.24 9.62
CA ALA A 15 2.55 9.76 9.15
C ALA A 15 3.58 10.02 10.28
N ASP A 16 3.12 10.04 11.54
CA ASP A 16 3.94 10.19 12.73
C ASP A 16 3.51 9.16 13.78
N LEU A 17 4.32 8.11 14.00
CA LEU A 17 4.11 7.11 15.06
C LEU A 17 4.32 7.71 16.47
N SER A 18 4.83 8.94 16.57
CA SER A 18 5.12 9.62 17.84
C SER A 18 4.01 10.56 18.30
N GLN A 19 3.03 10.88 17.44
CA GLN A 19 1.91 11.76 17.81
C GLN A 19 0.68 10.95 18.21
N PRO A 20 0.03 11.28 19.36
CA PRO A 20 -1.25 10.71 19.69
C PRO A 20 -2.26 11.05 18.58
N LYS A 21 -3.07 10.05 18.18
CA LYS A 21 -4.14 10.21 17.20
C LYS A 21 -5.16 11.24 17.72
N THR A 22 -4.94 12.51 17.43
CA THR A 22 -5.77 13.62 17.88
C THR A 22 -7.02 13.73 17.01
N GLY A 23 -7.99 12.86 17.24
CA GLY A 23 -9.44 13.10 17.05
C GLY A 23 -9.98 13.70 15.75
N GLY A 24 -9.18 13.87 14.70
CA GLY A 24 -9.55 14.56 13.48
C GLY A 24 -8.98 13.83 12.26
N HIS A 25 -9.88 13.26 11.46
CA HIS A 25 -9.68 12.68 10.13
C HIS A 25 -8.24 12.27 9.79
N GLU A 26 -7.90 11.00 10.02
CA GLU A 26 -6.62 10.45 9.58
C GLU A 26 -6.57 10.47 8.04
N SER A 27 -5.71 11.33 7.47
CA SER A 27 -5.53 11.42 6.02
C SER A 27 -4.58 10.34 5.53
N TRP A 28 -4.94 9.63 4.47
CA TRP A 28 -4.04 8.67 3.81
C TRP A 28 -2.84 9.39 3.22
N ARG A 29 -1.64 9.02 3.68
CA ARG A 29 -0.35 9.44 3.13
C ARG A 29 0.23 8.32 2.28
N HIS A 30 0.68 8.67 1.08
CA HIS A 30 1.48 7.77 0.25
C HIS A 30 2.87 7.59 0.87
N LEU A 31 3.29 6.34 1.09
CA LEU A 31 4.60 6.02 1.66
C LEU A 31 5.59 5.55 0.59
N SER A 32 5.16 4.64 -0.28
CA SER A 32 6.07 4.01 -1.24
C SER A 32 5.33 3.44 -2.44
N THR A 33 6.02 3.39 -3.57
CA THR A 33 5.58 2.70 -4.80
C THR A 33 6.58 1.60 -5.13
N LEU A 34 6.10 0.36 -5.20
CA LEU A 34 6.87 -0.79 -5.69
C LEU A 34 6.61 -0.92 -7.19
N THR A 35 7.68 -0.90 -7.99
CA THR A 35 7.65 -0.96 -9.45
C THR A 35 8.76 -1.86 -9.97
N GLY A 36 8.64 -2.35 -11.22
CA GLY A 36 9.61 -3.24 -11.85
C GLY A 36 9.49 -4.72 -11.47
N TYR A 37 8.54 -5.07 -10.59
CA TYR A 37 8.30 -6.46 -10.15
C TYR A 37 7.19 -7.18 -10.93
N HIS A 38 6.35 -6.43 -11.65
CA HIS A 38 5.29 -6.96 -12.49
C HIS A 38 5.51 -6.49 -13.93
N GLY A 39 5.43 -7.42 -14.88
CA GLY A 39 5.50 -7.11 -16.32
C GLY A 39 4.13 -6.88 -16.96
N ARG A 40 3.05 -7.02 -16.19
CA ARG A 40 1.66 -6.97 -16.62
C ARG A 40 0.76 -6.45 -15.48
N THR A 41 -0.50 -6.18 -15.79
CA THR A 41 -1.52 -5.67 -14.85
C THR A 41 -1.63 -6.51 -13.57
N ILE A 42 -1.77 -5.82 -12.43
CA ILE A 42 -1.99 -6.45 -11.13
C ILE A 42 -3.48 -6.38 -10.80
N PHE A 43 -4.12 -7.54 -10.67
CA PHE A 43 -5.57 -7.65 -10.46
C PHE A 43 -5.96 -7.77 -8.99
N SER A 44 -5.05 -8.24 -8.14
CA SER A 44 -5.32 -8.44 -6.72
C SER A 44 -4.08 -8.21 -5.87
N ALA A 45 -4.31 -7.78 -4.63
CA ALA A 45 -3.30 -7.71 -3.60
C ALA A 45 -3.91 -8.15 -2.26
N HIS A 46 -3.15 -8.88 -1.47
CA HIS A 46 -3.52 -9.30 -0.13
C HIS A 46 -2.39 -9.03 0.85
N TRP A 47 -2.71 -8.37 1.96
CA TRP A 47 -1.79 -8.08 3.06
C TRP A 47 -2.22 -8.90 4.27
N SER A 48 -1.39 -9.87 4.66
CA SER A 48 -1.65 -10.71 5.82
C SER A 48 -1.33 -10.00 7.14
N ARG A 49 -1.87 -10.51 8.24
CA ARG A 49 -1.52 -10.06 9.60
C ARG A 49 -0.06 -10.32 9.98
N GLU A 50 0.62 -11.21 9.26
CA GLU A 50 2.04 -11.52 9.43
C GLU A 50 2.96 -10.57 8.63
N ASN A 51 2.44 -9.43 8.17
CA ASN A 51 3.16 -8.43 7.37
C ASN A 51 3.69 -8.93 6.02
N ILE A 52 3.01 -9.92 5.42
CA ILE A 52 3.34 -10.41 4.09
C ILE A 52 2.37 -9.79 3.08
N ILE A 53 2.91 -9.18 2.03
CA ILE A 53 2.14 -8.67 0.90
C ILE A 53 2.29 -9.64 -0.27
N THR A 54 1.17 -10.05 -0.84
CA THR A 54 1.09 -10.91 -2.02
C THR A 54 0.29 -10.19 -3.11
N SER A 55 0.71 -10.35 -4.37
CA SER A 55 0.06 -9.74 -5.53
C SER A 55 -0.16 -10.75 -6.64
N GLY A 56 -1.35 -10.73 -7.24
CA GLY A 56 -1.71 -11.52 -8.41
C GLY A 56 -1.62 -10.66 -9.66
N ALA A 57 -0.76 -11.06 -10.59
CA ALA A 57 -0.64 -10.46 -11.93
C ALA A 57 -0.79 -11.56 -12.99
N GLY A 58 -1.37 -11.20 -14.14
CA GLY A 58 -1.60 -12.11 -15.27
C GLY A 58 -0.93 -11.59 -16.52
#